data_AF-A0A118JVC4-F1
#
_entry.id   AF-A0A118JVC4-F1
#
_cell.length_a   1.000
_cell.length_b   1.000
_cell.length_c   1.000
_cell.angle_alpha   90.00
_cell.angle_beta   90.00
_cell.angle_gamma   90.00
#
_symmetry.space_group_name_H-M   'P 1'
#
loop_
_entity.id
_entity.type
_entity.pdbx_description
1 polymer ?
#
loop_
_entity_poly.entity_id
_entity_poly.type
_entity_poly.pdbx_seq_one_letter_code
_entity_poly.pdbx_strand_id
1 'polypeptide(L)'
;GLESGSLGGRGGAKLFRRSVLVRSLRGKGSEIPRVLEGFTLDFSHLSFFYQQMSVASQSFNGNLKKAVAGLRRINLDGLRWRVFDAKGQVLGRLASQISTVVQGKDKPIYAPNRDDGDMCIVLNAKDICVTGRKLTDKYYRWHTGYIGHLKERSLKDQMAKDPTEVIRKAVLRMLPRNKLRDDRDRKLRIFSGSKHPFGDRPLEPYVMPPRQVRELRPRARRAMVRAQKKAEQQEEGGNKISKGKKREEISERCV
;
A
#
# COMPACT_ATOMS: atom_id res chain seq x y z
N GLY A 1 79.29 -7.64 14.74
CA GLY A 1 79.03 -6.18 14.87
C GLY A 1 77.59 -6.01 15.29
N LEU A 2 77.23 -5.23 16.31
CA LEU A 2 77.38 -3.75 16.41
C LEU A 2 76.75 -3.09 15.18
N GLU A 3 75.72 -2.22 15.19
CA GLU A 3 75.12 -1.21 16.11
C GLU A 3 73.68 -0.92 15.61
N SER A 4 72.62 -0.66 16.39
CA SER A 4 72.18 0.56 17.11
C SER A 4 72.21 1.91 16.35
N GLY A 5 71.08 2.65 16.39
CA GLY A 5 70.97 4.10 16.11
C GLY A 5 69.75 4.43 15.20
N SER A 6 68.61 4.95 15.65
CA SER A 6 68.26 6.16 16.44
C SER A 6 68.22 7.47 15.62
N LEU A 7 67.17 8.26 15.89
CA LEU A 7 66.90 9.67 15.51
C LEU A 7 66.48 9.90 14.05
N GLY A 8 65.46 10.70 13.71
CA GLY A 8 64.76 11.74 14.45
C GLY A 8 64.82 13.05 13.67
N GLY A 9 63.68 13.57 13.23
CA GLY A 9 63.48 15.02 13.14
C GLY A 9 63.21 15.68 11.78
N ARG A 10 62.10 16.44 11.80
CA ARG A 10 61.87 17.77 11.21
C ARG A 10 61.53 17.88 9.72
N GLY A 11 60.27 18.30 9.51
CA GLY A 11 60.02 19.65 9.00
C GLY A 11 59.83 19.78 7.49
N GLY A 12 58.64 20.24 7.09
CA GLY A 12 58.45 20.73 5.72
C GLY A 12 56.99 20.80 5.26
N ALA A 13 56.14 21.52 5.96
CA ALA A 13 54.86 21.95 5.40
C ALA A 13 55.12 22.93 4.25
N LYS A 14 54.88 22.52 3.00
CA LYS A 14 54.84 23.43 1.86
C LYS A 14 53.39 23.77 1.54
N LEU A 15 53.01 24.98 1.97
CA LEU A 15 51.91 25.76 1.42
C LEU A 15 51.98 25.78 -0.12
N PHE A 16 50.89 25.42 -0.78
CA PHE A 16 50.64 25.80 -2.16
C PHE A 16 49.60 26.93 -2.16
N ARG A 17 50.10 28.17 -2.20
CA ARG A 17 49.37 29.36 -2.66
C ARG A 17 49.78 29.60 -4.11
N ARG A 18 48.80 29.81 -4.99
CA ARG A 18 48.83 30.79 -6.12
C ARG A 18 47.49 30.73 -6.87
N SER A 19 46.68 31.79 -6.74
CA SER A 19 46.58 32.97 -7.65
C SER A 19 45.43 32.75 -8.65
N VAL A 20 44.23 33.31 -8.41
CA VAL A 20 43.84 34.68 -8.79
C VAL A 20 44.33 35.05 -10.19
N LEU A 21 43.43 34.98 -11.17
CA LEU A 21 43.48 35.82 -12.34
C LEU A 21 42.07 36.36 -12.64
N VAL A 22 41.90 37.64 -12.34
CA VAL A 22 40.78 38.49 -12.72
C VAL A 22 41.10 39.09 -14.09
N ARG A 23 40.16 38.99 -15.04
CA ARG A 23 40.10 39.82 -16.26
C ARG A 23 38.64 40.28 -16.39
N SER A 24 38.34 41.50 -16.00
CA SER A 24 38.44 42.76 -16.75
C SER A 24 37.22 43.03 -17.64
N LEU A 25 36.61 44.18 -17.33
CA LEU A 25 35.36 44.76 -17.78
C LEU A 25 35.46 45.41 -19.17
N ARG A 26 34.31 45.43 -19.88
CA ARG A 26 33.78 46.45 -20.83
C ARG A 26 32.53 45.79 -21.42
N GLY A 27 31.30 46.19 -21.12
CA GLY A 27 30.73 47.53 -21.16
C GLY A 27 29.62 47.49 -22.21
N LYS A 28 28.36 47.62 -21.79
CA LYS A 28 27.21 48.15 -22.56
C LYS A 28 26.01 48.23 -21.61
N GLY A 29 25.65 49.46 -21.28
CA GLY A 29 24.42 49.77 -20.59
C GLY A 29 23.23 49.74 -21.54
N SER A 30 22.09 49.33 -21.00
CA SER A 30 20.75 49.70 -21.43
C SER A 30 19.78 49.30 -20.31
N GLU A 31 19.61 50.24 -19.40
CA GLU A 31 18.35 50.65 -18.75
C GLU A 31 17.20 49.63 -18.70
N ILE A 32 16.81 49.23 -17.48
CA ILE A 32 15.47 48.72 -17.17
C ILE A 32 14.95 49.53 -15.98
N PRO A 33 13.75 50.13 -16.05
CA PRO A 33 13.32 51.15 -15.11
C PRO A 33 12.93 50.60 -13.74
N ARG A 34 13.31 51.36 -12.72
CA ARG A 34 12.79 51.29 -11.35
C ARG A 34 11.35 51.81 -11.33
N VAL A 35 10.45 51.02 -10.76
CA VAL A 35 9.19 51.51 -10.20
C VAL A 35 9.05 50.89 -8.81
N LEU A 36 9.12 51.77 -7.80
CA LEU A 36 8.28 51.89 -6.59
C LEU A 36 7.51 50.61 -6.18
N GLU A 37 7.37 50.21 -4.92
CA GLU A 37 7.62 50.75 -3.59
C GLU A 37 7.25 49.61 -2.62
N GLY A 38 7.89 49.57 -1.46
CA GLY A 38 7.35 48.99 -0.22
C GLY A 38 6.81 47.56 -0.23
N PHE A 39 7.66 46.59 0.12
CA PHE A 39 7.25 45.51 1.02
C PHE A 39 8.49 45.04 1.78
N THR A 40 8.58 45.42 3.05
CA THR A 40 9.57 44.93 4.01
C THR A 40 9.42 43.41 4.12
N LEU A 41 10.32 42.67 3.48
CA LEU A 41 10.40 41.22 3.65
C LEU A 41 11.07 40.92 4.97
N ASP A 42 10.25 40.56 5.95
CA ASP A 42 10.67 40.05 7.24
C ASP A 42 11.59 38.83 7.07
N PHE A 43 12.80 38.96 7.60
CA PHE A 43 13.90 38.00 7.54
C PHE A 43 13.60 36.68 8.29
N SER A 44 12.39 36.50 8.82
CA SER A 44 11.92 35.34 9.58
C SER A 44 11.17 34.30 8.72
N HIS A 45 10.73 34.65 7.51
CA HIS A 45 9.99 33.71 6.64
C HIS A 45 10.92 32.82 5.79
N LEU A 46 12.14 33.28 5.48
CA LEU A 46 13.12 32.50 4.73
C LEU A 46 13.78 31.40 5.57
N SER A 47 13.83 31.55 6.90
CA SER A 47 14.25 30.49 7.82
C SER A 47 13.21 29.39 7.99
N PHE A 48 11.91 29.70 7.82
CA PHE A 48 10.85 28.70 7.95
C PHE A 48 10.76 27.80 6.71
N PHE A 49 11.04 28.35 5.52
CA PHE A 49 11.04 27.58 4.27
C PHE A 49 12.30 26.70 4.12
N TYR A 50 13.43 27.11 4.69
CA TYR A 50 14.67 26.31 4.68
C TYR A 50 14.72 25.20 5.75
N GLN A 51 13.81 25.22 6.73
CA GLN A 51 13.72 24.17 7.76
C GLN A 51 12.88 22.95 7.33
N GLN A 52 12.26 23.01 6.14
CA GLN A 52 11.50 21.89 5.58
C GLN A 52 12.27 21.06 4.54
N MET A 53 13.49 21.49 4.16
CA MET A 53 14.35 20.80 3.19
C MET A 53 15.53 20.03 3.84
N SER A 54 15.51 19.76 5.15
CA SER A 54 16.57 18.97 5.83
C SER A 54 16.15 17.55 6.23
N VAL A 55 15.13 16.97 5.59
CA VAL A 55 14.76 15.55 5.77
C VAL A 55 15.40 14.63 4.72
N ALA A 56 16.61 14.93 4.27
CA ALA A 56 17.43 13.99 3.52
C ALA A 56 18.46 13.36 4.47
N SER A 57 18.50 12.03 4.48
CA SER A 57 19.41 11.18 5.28
C SER A 57 19.10 11.04 6.78
N GLN A 58 17.91 10.52 7.12
CA GLN A 58 17.78 9.80 8.39
C GLN A 58 18.34 8.38 8.25
N SER A 59 19.23 8.01 9.17
CA SER A 59 19.83 6.67 9.22
C SER A 59 18.75 5.62 9.45
N PHE A 60 18.62 4.71 8.49
CA PHE A 60 17.52 3.75 8.47
C PHE A 60 17.95 2.39 9.04
N ASN A 61 17.13 1.85 9.93
CA ASN A 61 17.33 0.54 10.55
C ASN A 61 17.41 -0.61 9.52
N GLY A 62 18.15 -1.68 9.87
CA GLY A 62 18.62 -2.78 9.01
C GLY A 62 17.62 -3.51 8.10
N ASN A 63 16.30 -3.26 8.24
CA ASN A 63 15.28 -3.77 7.33
C ASN A 63 15.41 -3.25 5.88
N LEU A 64 16.04 -2.09 5.67
CA LEU A 64 16.26 -1.56 4.31
C LEU A 64 17.25 -2.39 3.49
N LYS A 65 18.35 -2.83 4.09
CA LYS A 65 19.36 -3.64 3.39
C LYS A 65 18.76 -4.94 2.87
N LYS A 66 17.82 -5.54 3.61
CA LYS A 66 17.07 -6.73 3.18
C LYS A 66 16.08 -6.42 2.05
N ALA A 67 15.42 -5.26 2.08
CA ALA A 67 14.50 -4.83 1.03
C ALA A 67 15.23 -4.54 -0.31
N VAL A 68 16.41 -3.92 -0.25
CA VAL A 68 17.23 -3.57 -1.42
C VAL A 68 18.05 -4.77 -1.92
N ALA A 69 18.53 -5.66 -1.05
CA ALA A 69 19.33 -6.82 -1.44
C ALA A 69 18.61 -7.79 -2.40
N GLY A 70 17.28 -7.84 -2.34
CA GLY A 70 16.47 -8.70 -3.23
C GLY A 70 16.31 -8.18 -4.66
N LEU A 71 16.67 -6.93 -4.95
CA LEU A 71 16.50 -6.31 -6.27
C LEU A 71 17.59 -6.70 -7.27
N ARG A 72 18.75 -7.18 -6.80
CA ARG A 72 19.93 -7.46 -7.64
C ARG A 72 19.71 -8.58 -8.68
N ARG A 73 18.63 -9.36 -8.56
CA ARG A 73 18.35 -10.50 -9.46
C ARG A 73 17.27 -10.22 -10.51
N ILE A 74 16.69 -9.02 -10.54
CA ILE A 74 15.54 -8.70 -11.39
C ILE A 74 15.98 -7.64 -12.41
N ASN A 75 15.40 -7.67 -13.61
CA ASN A 75 15.51 -6.57 -14.57
C ASN A 75 14.58 -5.45 -14.12
N LEU A 76 15.14 -4.32 -13.66
CA LEU A 76 14.40 -3.18 -13.12
C LEU A 76 14.10 -2.12 -14.20
N ASP A 77 14.58 -2.31 -15.41
CA ASP A 77 14.56 -1.31 -16.47
C ASP A 77 13.19 -1.31 -17.16
N GLY A 78 12.61 -0.12 -17.33
CA GLY A 78 11.31 0.07 -18.00
C GLY A 78 10.07 -0.32 -17.20
N LEU A 79 10.21 -0.76 -15.94
CA LEU A 79 9.06 -1.06 -15.06
C LEU A 79 8.58 0.19 -14.33
N ARG A 80 7.26 0.34 -14.19
CA ARG A 80 6.68 1.40 -13.35
C ARG A 80 6.73 0.99 -11.88
N TRP A 81 6.85 1.98 -11.02
CA TRP A 81 6.92 1.81 -9.57
C TRP A 81 5.64 2.37 -8.97
N ARG A 82 4.83 1.48 -8.38
CA ARG A 82 3.54 1.85 -7.80
C ARG A 82 3.58 1.77 -6.29
N VAL A 83 3.10 2.81 -5.63
CA VAL A 83 3.01 2.90 -4.16
C VAL A 83 1.58 2.66 -3.71
N PHE A 84 1.40 1.71 -2.80
CA PHE A 84 0.13 1.36 -2.20
C PHE A 84 0.17 1.72 -0.71
N ASP A 85 -0.78 2.55 -0.26
CA ASP A 85 -1.01 2.75 1.17
C ASP A 85 -1.97 1.69 1.70
N ALA A 86 -1.54 0.92 2.71
CA ALA A 86 -2.37 -0.09 3.35
C ALA A 86 -3.27 0.46 4.47
N LYS A 87 -3.09 1.72 4.86
CA LYS A 87 -3.81 2.32 5.99
C LYS A 87 -5.33 2.29 5.77
N GLY A 88 -6.05 1.68 6.70
CA GLY A 88 -7.52 1.59 6.65
C GLY A 88 -8.06 0.64 5.58
N GLN A 89 -7.19 -0.02 4.80
CA GLN A 89 -7.60 -0.89 3.70
C GLN A 89 -7.87 -2.32 4.20
N VAL A 90 -8.84 -2.98 3.56
CA VAL A 90 -9.17 -4.37 3.88
C VAL A 90 -8.16 -5.32 3.23
N LEU A 91 -7.52 -6.16 4.05
CA LEU A 91 -6.43 -7.06 3.63
C LEU A 91 -6.66 -7.79 2.30
N GLY A 92 -7.81 -8.45 2.14
CA GLY A 92 -8.09 -9.23 0.92
C GLY A 92 -8.30 -8.36 -0.32
N ARG A 93 -8.87 -7.16 -0.17
CA ARG A 93 -9.12 -6.25 -1.29
C ARG A 93 -7.81 -5.62 -1.76
N LEU A 94 -6.99 -5.20 -0.81
CA LEU A 94 -5.65 -4.69 -1.08
C LEU A 94 -4.80 -5.76 -1.79
N ALA A 95 -4.76 -6.98 -1.25
CA ALA A 95 -4.00 -8.08 -1.84
C ALA A 95 -4.44 -8.42 -3.28
N SER A 96 -5.75 -8.36 -3.57
CA SER A 96 -6.27 -8.60 -4.92
C SER A 96 -5.74 -7.58 -5.92
N GLN A 97 -5.78 -6.29 -5.57
CA GLN A 97 -5.31 -5.21 -6.44
C GLN A 97 -3.80 -5.25 -6.64
N ILE A 98 -3.05 -5.56 -5.57
CA ILE A 98 -1.60 -5.78 -5.69
C ILE A 98 -1.33 -6.96 -6.65
N SER A 99 -2.07 -8.06 -6.51
CA SER A 99 -1.85 -9.25 -7.35
C SER A 99 -2.11 -9.01 -8.84
N THR A 100 -3.06 -8.13 -9.20
CA THR A 100 -3.33 -7.78 -10.60
C THR A 100 -2.23 -6.92 -11.21
N VAL A 101 -1.71 -5.96 -10.43
CA VAL A 101 -0.64 -5.06 -10.85
C VAL A 101 0.71 -5.79 -10.93
N VAL A 102 1.02 -6.65 -9.97
CA VAL A 102 2.22 -7.51 -9.99
C VAL A 102 2.19 -8.51 -11.15
N GLN A 103 1.01 -8.90 -11.64
CA GLN A 103 0.87 -9.72 -12.85
C GLN A 103 0.95 -8.90 -14.14
N GLY A 104 0.83 -7.57 -14.08
CA GLY A 104 0.80 -6.67 -15.24
C GLY A 104 -0.53 -6.70 -16.01
N LYS A 105 -1.60 -7.23 -15.40
CA LYS A 105 -2.94 -7.32 -16.03
C LYS A 105 -3.62 -5.97 -16.21
N ASP A 106 -3.10 -4.93 -15.58
CA ASP A 106 -3.54 -3.56 -15.74
C ASP A 106 -3.07 -2.92 -17.05
N LYS A 107 -2.04 -3.50 -17.70
CA LYS A 107 -1.53 -3.03 -18.99
C LYS A 107 -2.14 -3.83 -20.14
N PRO A 108 -2.45 -3.20 -21.28
CA PRO A 108 -2.95 -3.90 -22.47
C PRO A 108 -1.90 -4.83 -23.11
N ILE A 109 -0.62 -4.65 -22.76
CA ILE A 109 0.53 -5.44 -23.25
C ILE A 109 0.67 -6.78 -22.48
N TYR A 110 -0.35 -7.16 -21.68
CA TYR A 110 -0.28 -8.35 -20.85
C TYR A 110 -0.17 -9.63 -21.70
N ALA A 111 0.96 -10.34 -21.52
CA ALA A 111 1.16 -11.68 -22.06
C ALA A 111 1.31 -12.69 -20.91
N PRO A 112 0.57 -13.82 -20.91
CA PRO A 112 0.54 -14.74 -19.76
C PRO A 112 1.86 -15.50 -19.52
N ASN A 113 2.67 -15.67 -20.57
CA ASN A 113 3.96 -16.36 -20.55
C ASN A 113 5.13 -15.46 -20.12
N ARG A 114 4.96 -14.13 -20.16
CA ARG A 114 5.98 -13.15 -19.84
C ARG A 114 5.67 -12.45 -18.51
N ASP A 115 6.70 -11.87 -17.89
CA ASP A 115 6.57 -11.15 -16.61
C ASP A 115 6.76 -9.64 -16.79
N ASP A 116 5.73 -8.95 -17.30
CA ASP A 116 5.71 -7.50 -17.53
C ASP A 116 5.02 -6.71 -16.40
N GLY A 117 4.84 -7.35 -15.25
CA GLY A 117 4.23 -6.74 -14.06
C GLY A 117 5.08 -5.64 -13.44
N ASP A 118 4.39 -4.66 -12.84
CA ASP A 118 5.01 -3.50 -12.20
C ASP A 118 5.55 -3.81 -10.80
N MET A 119 6.50 -2.98 -10.34
CA MET A 119 7.01 -3.07 -8.97
C MET A 119 6.03 -2.41 -8.01
N CYS A 120 5.65 -3.13 -6.96
CA CYS A 120 4.69 -2.66 -5.97
C CYS A 120 5.36 -2.45 -4.62
N ILE A 121 5.22 -1.24 -4.09
CA ILE A 121 5.67 -0.87 -2.74
C ILE A 121 4.44 -0.67 -1.87
N VAL A 122 4.29 -1.45 -0.81
CA VAL A 122 3.22 -1.31 0.17
C VAL A 122 3.74 -0.63 1.42
N LEU A 123 3.06 0.42 1.87
CA LEU A 123 3.37 1.18 3.08
C LEU A 123 2.34 0.90 4.18
N ASN A 124 2.72 1.21 5.42
CA ASN A 124 1.83 1.14 6.59
C ASN A 124 1.18 -0.23 6.82
N ALA A 125 1.92 -1.33 6.66
CA ALA A 125 1.38 -2.68 6.84
C ALA A 125 0.81 -2.96 8.25
N LYS A 126 1.20 -2.15 9.26
CA LYS A 126 0.67 -2.24 10.63
C LYS A 126 -0.80 -1.82 10.73
N ASP A 127 -1.22 -0.85 9.92
CA ASP A 127 -2.54 -0.21 10.02
C ASP A 127 -3.58 -0.86 9.10
N ILE A 128 -3.34 -2.13 8.73
CA ILE A 128 -4.23 -2.86 7.84
C ILE A 128 -5.48 -3.34 8.58
N CYS A 129 -6.64 -3.18 7.93
CA CYS A 129 -7.90 -3.57 8.53
C CYS A 129 -8.28 -5.00 8.16
N VAL A 130 -8.79 -5.72 9.16
CA VAL A 130 -9.37 -7.04 9.01
C VAL A 130 -10.79 -7.00 9.57
N THR A 131 -11.77 -7.39 8.77
CA THR A 131 -13.18 -7.31 9.15
C THR A 131 -13.59 -8.46 10.09
N GLY A 132 -14.48 -8.17 11.05
CA GLY A 132 -15.08 -9.18 11.95
C GLY A 132 -14.10 -9.70 13.00
N ARG A 133 -14.32 -10.95 13.46
CA ARG A 133 -13.49 -11.61 14.51
C ARG A 133 -12.26 -12.35 13.96
N LYS A 134 -11.90 -12.11 12.70
CA LYS A 134 -10.82 -12.83 12.00
C LYS A 134 -9.43 -12.60 12.62
N LEU A 135 -9.24 -11.55 13.42
CA LEU A 135 -7.97 -11.32 14.13
C LEU A 135 -7.65 -12.46 15.10
N THR A 136 -8.66 -13.01 15.77
CA THR A 136 -8.52 -14.14 16.71
C THR A 136 -8.78 -15.47 16.02
N ASP A 137 -9.77 -15.53 15.13
CA ASP A 137 -10.27 -16.80 14.61
C ASP A 137 -9.43 -17.38 13.47
N LYS A 138 -8.63 -16.53 12.79
CA LYS A 138 -7.80 -16.97 11.67
C LYS A 138 -6.44 -17.46 12.16
N TYR A 139 -6.13 -18.72 11.87
CA TYR A 139 -4.84 -19.34 12.16
C TYR A 139 -4.02 -19.59 10.89
N TYR A 140 -2.73 -19.31 10.97
CA TYR A 140 -1.72 -19.77 10.02
C TYR A 140 -1.18 -21.11 10.51
N ARG A 141 -1.35 -22.14 9.69
CA ARG A 141 -0.87 -23.51 9.96
C ARG A 141 0.26 -23.87 9.02
N TRP A 142 1.29 -24.52 9.54
CA TRP A 142 2.34 -25.15 8.75
C TRP A 142 2.91 -26.36 9.49
N HIS A 143 3.38 -27.34 8.74
CA HIS A 143 3.98 -28.56 9.26
C HIS A 143 5.48 -28.53 8.98
N THR A 144 6.29 -29.07 9.88
CA THR A 144 7.76 -29.13 9.70
C THR A 144 8.22 -30.39 8.96
N GLY A 145 7.38 -31.41 8.86
CA GLY A 145 7.69 -32.70 8.22
C GLY A 145 7.72 -33.87 9.20
N TYR A 146 7.99 -33.62 10.49
CA TYR A 146 8.00 -34.63 11.54
C TYR A 146 6.60 -34.93 12.08
N ILE A 147 6.32 -36.19 12.42
CA ILE A 147 5.03 -36.64 12.97
C ILE A 147 4.68 -35.80 14.21
N GLY A 148 3.44 -35.30 14.29
CA GLY A 148 2.95 -34.51 15.43
C GLY A 148 3.34 -33.03 15.47
N HIS A 149 4.11 -32.52 14.49
CA HIS A 149 4.65 -31.15 14.53
C HIS A 149 3.83 -30.15 13.70
N LEU A 150 2.51 -30.11 13.93
CA LEU A 150 1.65 -29.06 13.39
C LEU A 150 1.84 -27.77 14.18
N LYS A 151 2.39 -26.74 13.54
CA LYS A 151 2.56 -25.41 14.14
C LYS A 151 1.42 -24.51 13.71
N GLU A 152 0.81 -23.86 14.68
CA GLU A 152 -0.26 -22.89 14.46
C GLU A 152 0.12 -21.54 15.05
N ARG A 153 -0.32 -20.47 14.39
CA ARG A 153 -0.19 -19.11 14.91
C ARG A 153 -1.42 -18.29 14.55
N SER A 154 -1.99 -17.58 15.51
CA SER A 154 -3.13 -16.71 15.24
C SER A 154 -2.72 -15.50 14.36
N LEU A 155 -3.69 -14.89 13.69
CA LEU A 155 -3.46 -13.68 12.92
C LEU A 155 -3.00 -12.53 13.81
N LYS A 156 -3.55 -12.40 15.02
CA LYS A 156 -3.14 -11.42 16.03
C LYS A 156 -1.65 -11.54 16.35
N ASP A 157 -1.17 -12.74 16.65
CA ASP A 157 0.25 -12.96 16.98
C ASP A 157 1.14 -12.72 15.78
N GLN A 158 0.67 -13.09 14.57
CA GLN A 158 1.42 -12.82 13.34
C GLN A 158 1.53 -11.33 13.05
N MET A 159 0.49 -10.53 13.31
CA MET A 159 0.53 -9.07 13.15
C MET A 159 1.44 -8.40 14.18
N ALA A 160 1.49 -8.91 15.42
CA ALA A 160 2.39 -8.42 16.45
C ALA A 160 3.86 -8.70 16.11
N LYS A 161 4.15 -9.90 15.56
CA LYS A 161 5.49 -10.31 15.19
C LYS A 161 5.97 -9.64 13.91
N ASP A 162 5.29 -9.92 12.80
CA ASP A 162 5.69 -9.49 11.45
C ASP A 162 4.45 -9.21 10.59
N PRO A 163 3.91 -7.96 10.61
CA PRO A 163 2.71 -7.60 9.86
C PRO A 163 2.94 -7.66 8.34
N THR A 164 4.18 -7.43 7.89
CA THR A 164 4.62 -7.54 6.50
C THR A 164 4.34 -8.93 5.91
N GLU A 165 4.55 -9.98 6.70
CA GLU A 165 4.40 -11.37 6.26
C GLU A 165 2.93 -11.74 6.03
N VAL A 166 2.01 -11.09 6.75
CA VAL A 166 0.56 -11.29 6.58
C VAL A 166 0.13 -10.90 5.16
N ILE A 167 0.59 -9.73 4.70
CA ILE A 167 0.30 -9.20 3.35
C ILE A 167 1.02 -10.03 2.30
N ARG A 168 2.31 -10.34 2.50
CA ARG A 168 3.11 -11.17 1.57
C ARG A 168 2.44 -12.52 1.34
N LYS A 169 2.07 -13.24 2.40
CA LYS A 169 1.36 -14.53 2.29
C LYS A 169 0.00 -14.41 1.61
N ALA A 170 -0.72 -13.31 1.81
CA ALA A 170 -2.00 -13.09 1.15
C ALA A 170 -1.82 -12.93 -0.36
N VAL A 171 -0.89 -12.06 -0.79
CA VAL A 171 -0.61 -11.83 -2.22
C VAL A 171 -0.02 -13.07 -2.88
N LEU A 172 0.94 -13.74 -2.23
CA LEU A 172 1.56 -14.96 -2.75
C LEU A 172 0.52 -16.06 -3.05
N ARG A 173 -0.50 -16.19 -2.20
CA ARG A 173 -1.60 -17.15 -2.39
C ARG A 173 -2.60 -16.72 -3.48
N MET A 174 -2.58 -15.47 -3.92
CA MET A 174 -3.41 -14.96 -5.04
C MET A 174 -2.69 -15.05 -6.39
N LEU A 175 -1.36 -15.20 -6.40
CA LEU A 175 -0.61 -15.42 -7.64
C LEU A 175 -0.81 -16.85 -8.18
N PRO A 176 -0.79 -17.03 -9.51
CA PRO A 176 -0.86 -18.36 -10.12
C PRO A 176 0.31 -19.22 -9.66
N ARG A 177 0.06 -20.51 -9.41
CA ARG A 177 1.11 -21.46 -8.98
C ARG A 177 1.93 -21.92 -10.19
N ASN A 178 2.94 -21.15 -10.54
CA ASN A 178 3.88 -21.46 -11.64
C ASN A 178 5.31 -21.03 -11.25
N LYS A 179 6.29 -21.28 -12.13
CA LYS A 179 7.70 -20.90 -11.91
C LYS A 179 7.88 -19.36 -11.80
N LEU A 180 7.06 -18.60 -12.52
CA LEU A 180 7.06 -17.13 -12.49
C LEU A 180 6.52 -16.53 -11.18
N ARG A 181 5.87 -17.34 -10.33
CA ARG A 181 5.27 -16.87 -9.08
C ARG A 181 6.30 -16.23 -8.16
N ASP A 182 7.45 -16.88 -8.03
CA ASP A 182 8.48 -16.44 -7.11
C ASP A 182 9.18 -15.18 -7.64
N ASP A 183 9.32 -15.05 -8.96
CA ASP A 183 9.84 -13.83 -9.61
C ASP A 183 8.89 -12.64 -9.43
N ARG A 184 7.58 -12.89 -9.55
CA ARG A 184 6.54 -11.90 -9.26
C ARG A 184 6.52 -11.48 -7.78
N ASP A 185 6.68 -12.42 -6.83
CA ASP A 185 6.77 -12.09 -5.40
C ASP A 185 8.01 -11.24 -5.07
N ARG A 186 9.12 -11.41 -5.82
CA ARG A 186 10.32 -10.57 -5.67
C ARG A 186 10.08 -9.11 -6.08
N LYS A 187 9.08 -8.83 -6.92
CA LYS A 187 8.65 -7.46 -7.28
C LYS A 187 7.84 -6.77 -6.18
N LEU A 188 7.40 -7.50 -5.16
CA LEU A 188 6.63 -6.95 -4.04
C LEU A 188 7.53 -6.58 -2.84
N ARG A 189 7.51 -5.30 -2.49
CA ARG A 189 8.18 -4.77 -1.29
C ARG A 189 7.14 -4.20 -0.34
N ILE A 190 7.24 -4.57 0.93
CA ILE A 190 6.26 -4.21 1.95
C ILE A 190 7.03 -3.63 3.13
N PHE A 191 6.58 -2.48 3.61
CA PHE A 191 7.13 -1.78 4.75
C PHE A 191 6.07 -1.66 5.84
N SER A 192 6.51 -1.84 7.09
CA SER A 192 5.62 -1.74 8.24
C SER A 192 5.28 -0.29 8.61
N GLY A 193 6.13 0.67 8.23
CA GLY A 193 5.90 2.10 8.39
C GLY A 193 5.66 2.83 7.06
N SER A 194 5.63 4.15 7.14
CA SER A 194 5.36 5.05 6.02
C SER A 194 6.59 5.36 5.16
N LYS A 195 7.79 5.09 5.65
CA LYS A 195 9.05 5.41 4.96
C LYS A 195 9.51 4.25 4.08
N HIS A 196 9.95 4.57 2.86
CA HIS A 196 10.59 3.64 1.93
C HIS A 196 11.93 4.18 1.41
N PRO A 197 12.88 3.31 1.03
CA PRO A 197 14.21 3.71 0.56
C PRO A 197 14.25 4.15 -0.91
N PHE A 198 13.17 3.94 -1.67
CA PHE A 198 13.14 4.07 -3.13
C PHE A 198 12.87 5.50 -3.62
N GLY A 199 13.44 6.51 -2.95
CA GLY A 199 13.22 7.92 -3.29
C GLY A 199 13.78 8.34 -4.65
N ASP A 200 14.78 7.62 -5.16
CA ASP A 200 15.49 7.98 -6.39
C ASP A 200 14.73 7.65 -7.68
N ARG A 201 13.58 6.96 -7.57
CA ARG A 201 12.81 6.46 -8.72
C ARG A 201 11.47 7.18 -8.85
N PRO A 202 10.93 7.33 -10.07
CA PRO A 202 9.61 7.92 -10.25
C PRO A 202 8.55 6.99 -9.64
N LEU A 203 7.88 7.45 -8.57
CA LEU A 203 6.84 6.70 -7.87
C LEU A 203 5.45 7.19 -8.30
N GLU A 204 4.62 6.28 -8.79
CA GLU A 204 3.21 6.51 -9.06
C GLU A 204 2.37 6.06 -7.86
N PRO A 205 1.69 6.97 -7.13
CA PRO A 205 0.75 6.54 -6.09
C PRO A 205 -0.45 5.82 -6.71
N TYR A 206 -0.74 4.62 -6.22
CA TYR A 206 -1.90 3.84 -6.66
C TYR A 206 -3.12 4.16 -5.81
N VAL A 207 -4.17 4.67 -6.47
CA VAL A 207 -5.47 4.91 -5.84
C VAL A 207 -6.34 3.66 -6.01
N MET A 208 -6.90 3.15 -4.90
CA MET A 208 -7.81 2.02 -4.98
C MET A 208 -9.12 2.41 -5.67
N PRO A 209 -9.68 1.54 -6.52
CA PRO A 209 -10.96 1.83 -7.18
C PRO A 209 -12.06 2.02 -6.12
N PRO A 210 -12.98 2.99 -6.33
CA PRO A 210 -14.01 3.33 -5.35
C PRO A 210 -14.92 2.14 -5.07
N ARG A 211 -15.22 1.93 -3.80
CA ARG A 211 -16.08 0.82 -3.35
C ARG A 211 -17.54 1.18 -3.62
N GLN A 212 -18.15 0.58 -4.63
CA GLN A 212 -19.60 0.59 -4.75
C GLN A 212 -20.19 -0.38 -3.71
N VAL A 213 -20.55 0.14 -2.54
CA VAL A 213 -21.29 -0.63 -1.54
C VAL A 213 -22.71 -0.73 -2.05
N ARG A 214 -23.19 -1.96 -2.34
CA ARG A 214 -24.63 -2.17 -2.44
C ARG A 214 -25.21 -1.73 -1.10
N GLU A 215 -25.95 -0.64 -1.11
CA GLU A 215 -26.72 -0.19 0.05
C GLU A 215 -27.45 -1.41 0.60
N LEU A 216 -27.32 -1.66 1.90
CA LEU A 216 -28.15 -2.67 2.52
C LEU A 216 -29.59 -2.25 2.23
N ARG A 217 -30.36 -3.11 1.53
CA ARG A 217 -31.83 -2.96 1.52
C ARG A 217 -32.24 -2.73 2.97
N PRO A 218 -32.80 -1.56 3.32
CA PRO A 218 -33.04 -1.23 4.72
C PRO A 218 -33.83 -2.38 5.34
N ARG A 219 -33.41 -2.88 6.51
CA ARG A 219 -34.18 -3.91 7.23
C ARG A 219 -35.65 -3.46 7.37
N ALA A 220 -35.86 -2.15 7.54
CA ALA A 220 -37.16 -1.49 7.48
C ALA A 220 -37.94 -1.80 6.18
N ARG A 221 -37.34 -1.62 4.99
CA ARG A 221 -38.02 -1.93 3.70
C ARG A 221 -38.37 -3.42 3.57
N ARG A 222 -37.53 -4.33 4.06
CA ARG A 222 -37.85 -5.77 4.09
C ARG A 222 -38.93 -6.11 5.11
N ALA A 223 -38.95 -5.44 6.27
CA ALA A 223 -39.96 -5.61 7.29
C ALA A 223 -41.33 -5.06 6.83
N MET A 224 -41.34 -3.88 6.19
CA MET A 224 -42.54 -3.29 5.60
C MET A 224 -43.12 -4.16 4.49
N VAL A 225 -42.29 -4.65 3.55
CA VAL A 225 -42.75 -5.55 2.48
C VAL A 225 -43.28 -6.88 3.06
N ARG A 226 -42.67 -7.39 4.13
CA ARG A 226 -43.18 -8.59 4.83
C ARG A 226 -44.48 -8.32 5.59
N ALA A 227 -44.63 -7.14 6.18
CA ALA A 227 -45.85 -6.72 6.87
C ALA A 227 -46.99 -6.52 5.88
N GLN A 228 -46.74 -5.82 4.76
CA GLN A 228 -47.70 -5.62 3.66
C GLN A 228 -48.16 -6.96 3.08
N LYS A 229 -47.23 -7.85 2.74
CA LYS A 229 -47.56 -9.18 2.21
C LYS A 229 -48.32 -10.06 3.21
N LYS A 230 -48.08 -9.90 4.52
CA LYS A 230 -48.83 -10.59 5.57
C LYS A 230 -50.24 -10.01 5.73
N ALA A 231 -50.42 -8.70 5.61
CA ALA A 231 -51.72 -8.03 5.62
C ALA A 231 -52.56 -8.44 4.40
N GLU A 232 -51.98 -8.42 3.20
CA GLU A 232 -52.63 -8.87 1.96
C GLU A 232 -53.11 -10.33 2.06
N GLN A 233 -52.29 -11.22 2.64
CA GLN A 233 -52.67 -12.63 2.85
C GLN A 233 -53.81 -12.80 3.87
N GLN A 234 -53.91 -11.92 4.87
CA GLN A 234 -55.00 -11.93 5.85
C GLN A 234 -56.31 -11.44 5.23
N GLU A 235 -56.24 -10.41 4.38
CA GLU A 235 -57.40 -9.90 3.63
C GLU A 235 -57.90 -10.93 2.60
N GLU A 236 -56.99 -11.57 1.85
CA GLU A 236 -57.33 -12.64 0.91
C GLU A 236 -57.87 -13.89 1.61
N GLY A 237 -57.35 -14.24 2.78
CA GLY A 237 -57.83 -15.35 3.61
C GLY A 237 -59.24 -15.12 4.14
N GLY A 238 -59.54 -13.90 4.64
CA GLY A 238 -60.89 -13.52 5.10
C GLY A 238 -61.92 -13.49 3.98
N ASN A 239 -61.54 -13.02 2.78
CA ASN A 239 -62.43 -12.98 1.61
C ASN A 239 -62.71 -14.37 1.01
N LYS A 240 -61.80 -15.34 1.19
CA LYS A 240 -62.03 -16.73 0.79
C LYS A 240 -62.95 -17.46 1.77
N ILE A 241 -62.83 -17.20 3.07
CA ILE A 241 -63.72 -17.78 4.11
C ILE A 241 -65.16 -17.26 3.96
N SER A 242 -65.34 -15.96 3.67
CA SER A 242 -66.67 -15.37 3.44
C SER A 242 -67.34 -15.88 2.15
N LYS A 243 -66.56 -16.10 1.07
CA LYS A 243 -67.05 -16.75 -0.15
C LYS A 243 -67.35 -18.24 0.02
N GLY A 244 -66.65 -18.93 0.93
CA GLY A 244 -66.91 -20.33 1.28
C GLY A 244 -68.24 -20.51 2.01
N LYS A 245 -68.48 -19.74 3.09
CA LYS A 245 -69.74 -19.77 3.85
C LYS A 245 -70.96 -19.39 3.02
N LYS A 246 -70.84 -18.39 2.14
CA LYS A 246 -71.93 -18.04 1.21
C LYS A 246 -72.26 -19.17 0.23
N ARG A 247 -71.29 -20.01 -0.15
CA ARG A 247 -71.52 -21.15 -1.05
C ARG A 247 -72.16 -22.33 -0.30
N GLU A 248 -71.76 -22.57 0.95
CA GLU A 248 -72.36 -23.60 1.82
C GLU A 248 -73.81 -23.25 2.20
N GLU A 249 -74.09 -22.00 2.58
CA GLU A 249 -75.46 -21.53 2.87
C GLU A 249 -76.38 -21.55 1.64
N ILE A 250 -75.84 -21.41 0.43
CA ILE A 250 -76.60 -21.54 -0.82
C ILE A 250 -76.85 -23.02 -1.15
N SER A 251 -75.91 -23.93 -0.85
CA SER A 251 -76.13 -25.37 -1.05
C SER A 251 -77.09 -26.00 -0.03
N GLU A 252 -77.09 -25.56 1.22
CA GLU A 252 -78.03 -26.06 2.25
C GLU A 252 -79.46 -25.56 2.04
N ARG A 253 -79.64 -24.46 1.30
CA ARG A 253 -80.96 -23.90 0.98
C ARG A 253 -81.55 -24.48 -0.32
N CYS A 254 -80.82 -25.38 -0.99
CA CYS A 254 -81.17 -25.96 -2.30
C CYS A 254 -81.46 -27.48 -2.24
N VAL A 255 -81.52 -28.06 -1.03
CA VAL A 255 -81.97 -29.45 -0.73
C VAL A 255 -83.35 -29.38 -0.08
#